data_AF-A0A6G3CU66-F1
#
_entry.id   AF-A0A6G3CU66-F1
#
_cell.length_a   1.000
_cell.length_b   1.000
_cell.length_c   1.000
_cell.angle_alpha   90.00
_cell.angle_beta   90.00
_cell.angle_gamma   90.00
#
_symmetry.space_group_name_H-M   'P 1'
#
loop_
_entity.id
_entity.type
_entity.pdbx_description
1 polymer ?
#
loop_
_entity_poly.entity_id
_entity_poly.type
_entity_poly.pdbx_seq_one_letter_code
_entity_poly.pdbx_strand_id
1 'polypeptide(L)' 'YGGDDDGWRSLMEPARQAARRLVGAGRVEITQGGRPVEPDEARGAIRIRRVR' A
#
# COMPACT_ATOMS: atom_id res chain seq x y z
N TYR A 1 -17.91 13.64 -16.79
CA TYR A 1 -16.51 13.49 -16.33
C TYR A 1 -15.88 12.35 -17.10
N GLY A 2 -15.30 12.65 -18.26
CA GLY A 2 -14.45 11.71 -19.00
C GLY A 2 -13.02 12.01 -18.60
N GLY A 3 -12.56 11.40 -17.52
CA GLY A 3 -11.17 11.45 -17.12
C GLY A 3 -10.72 10.00 -17.06
N ASP A 4 -9.79 9.62 -17.92
CA ASP A 4 -9.11 8.34 -17.85
C ASP A 4 -8.72 8.07 -16.39
N ASP A 5 -9.32 7.02 -15.84
CA ASP A 5 -9.08 6.47 -14.50
C ASP A 5 -7.62 5.98 -14.31
N ASP A 6 -6.72 6.32 -15.24
CA ASP A 6 -5.32 5.91 -15.27
C ASP A 6 -4.38 6.81 -14.47
N GLY A 7 -4.70 8.10 -14.31
CA GLY A 7 -3.80 9.04 -13.63
C GLY A 7 -3.48 8.61 -12.18
N TRP A 8 -4.46 8.08 -11.46
CA TRP A 8 -4.25 7.57 -10.10
C TRP A 8 -3.57 6.20 -10.10
N ARG A 9 -3.72 5.39 -11.16
CA ARG A 9 -3.04 4.08 -11.28
C ARG A 9 -1.53 4.26 -11.39
N SER A 10 -1.07 5.31 -12.07
CA SER A 10 0.35 5.68 -12.12
C SER A 10 0.92 6.03 -10.73
N LEU A 11 0.08 6.46 -9.78
CA LEU A 11 0.48 6.76 -8.40
C LEU A 11 0.49 5.55 -7.47
N MET A 12 0.00 4.38 -7.91
CA MET A 12 -0.05 3.18 -7.07
C MET A 12 1.33 2.67 -6.65
N GLU A 13 2.32 2.63 -7.56
CA GLU A 13 3.69 2.21 -7.19
C GLU A 13 4.35 3.23 -6.24
N PRO A 14 4.30 4.56 -6.49
CA PRO A 14 4.73 5.55 -5.51
C PRO A 14 4.08 5.39 -4.13
N ALA A 15 2.76 5.12 -4.09
CA ALA A 15 2.04 4.90 -2.85
C ALA A 15 2.52 3.63 -2.12
N ARG A 16 2.80 2.54 -2.85
CA ARG A 16 3.39 1.31 -2.29
C ARG A 16 4.77 1.57 -1.70
N GLN A 17 5.63 2.31 -2.40
CA GLN A 17 6.95 2.66 -1.87
C GLN A 17 6.86 3.49 -0.58
N ALA A 18 5.94 4.45 -0.52
CA ALA A 18 5.70 5.22 0.70
C ALA A 18 5.24 4.30 1.86
N ALA A 19 4.33 3.35 1.57
CA ALA A 19 3.87 2.38 2.55
C ALA A 19 5.02 1.48 3.06
N ARG A 20 5.89 0.96 2.17
CA ARG A 20 7.09 0.18 2.53
C ARG A 20 8.00 0.95 3.49
N ARG A 21 8.26 2.23 3.21
CA ARG A 21 9.07 3.09 4.10
C ARG A 21 8.43 3.26 5.48
N LEU A 22 7.11 3.42 5.54
CA LEU A 22 6.40 3.54 6.81
C LEU A 22 6.40 2.23 7.61
N VAL A 23 6.35 1.08 6.94
CA VAL A 23 6.51 -0.24 7.59
C VAL A 23 7.92 -0.40 8.13
N GLY A 24 8.95 -0.08 7.33
CA GLY A 24 10.34 -0.11 7.78
C GLY A 24 10.62 0.84 8.96
N ALA A 25 9.86 1.93 9.07
CA ALA A 25 9.90 2.84 10.21
C ALA A 25 9.03 2.39 11.41
N GLY A 26 8.37 1.23 11.33
CA GLY A 26 7.49 0.70 12.38
C GLY A 26 6.21 1.52 12.63
N ARG A 27 5.82 2.38 11.68
CA ARG A 27 4.66 3.31 11.86
C ARG A 27 3.35 2.72 11.40
N VAL A 28 3.40 1.80 10.43
CA VAL A 28 2.24 1.15 9.83
C VAL A 28 2.53 -0.34 9.63
N GLU A 29 1.47 -1.13 9.57
CA GLU A 29 1.48 -2.51 9.10
C GLU A 29 0.70 -2.62 7.79
N ILE A 30 1.11 -3.54 6.92
CA ILE A 30 0.38 -3.87 5.69
C ILE A 30 -0.34 -5.21 5.90
N THR A 31 -1.60 -5.26 5.49
CA THR A 31 -2.43 -6.45 5.59
C THR A 31 -3.08 -6.79 4.25
N GLN A 32 -3.29 -8.08 4.02
CA GLN A 32 -4.05 -8.61 2.89
C GLN A 32 -5.00 -9.70 3.40
N GLY A 33 -6.27 -9.64 3.01
CA GLY A 33 -7.30 -10.53 3.57
C GLY A 33 -7.43 -10.42 5.09
N GLY A 34 -7.03 -9.29 5.68
CA GLY A 34 -7.06 -9.06 7.13
C GLY A 34 -5.86 -9.63 7.89
N ARG A 35 -4.88 -10.24 7.22
CA ARG A 35 -3.67 -10.80 7.84
C ARG A 35 -2.46 -9.92 7.51
N PRO A 36 -1.53 -9.71 8.46
CA PRO A 36 -0.24 -9.06 8.17
C PRO A 36 0.50 -9.79 7.05
N VAL A 37 1.12 -9.04 6.16
CA VAL A 37 1.93 -9.57 5.04
C VAL A 37 3.19 -8.74 4.85
N GLU A 38 4.23 -9.37 4.33
CA GLU A 38 5.44 -8.66 3.94
C GLU A 38 5.16 -7.70 2.77
N PRO A 39 5.58 -6.42 2.87
CA PRO A 39 5.23 -5.40 1.88
C PRO A 39 5.70 -5.70 0.46
N ASP A 40 6.84 -6.36 0.32
CA ASP A 40 7.47 -6.67 -0.97
C ASP A 40 6.90 -7.93 -1.63
N GLU A 41 6.26 -8.79 -0.85
CA GLU A 41 5.64 -10.02 -1.33
C GLU A 41 4.15 -9.84 -1.66
N ALA A 42 3.51 -8.81 -1.09
CA ALA A 42 2.09 -8.56 -1.23
C ALA A 42 1.69 -8.12 -2.66
N ARG A 43 0.83 -8.93 -3.29
CA ARG A 43 0.32 -8.70 -4.67
C ARG A 43 -1.15 -8.32 -4.64
N GLY A 44 -1.53 -7.36 -5.47
CA GLY A 44 -2.92 -6.93 -5.58
C GLY A 44 -3.34 -6.01 -4.44
N ALA A 45 -4.63 -6.00 -4.11
CA ALA A 45 -5.19 -5.05 -3.15
C ALA A 45 -4.67 -5.31 -1.72
N ILE A 46 -4.03 -4.28 -1.15
CA ILE A 46 -3.50 -4.28 0.22
C ILE A 46 -4.20 -3.22 1.06
N ARG A 47 -4.15 -3.37 2.39
CA ARG A 47 -4.58 -2.34 3.34
C ARG A 47 -3.43 -1.91 4.23
N ILE A 48 -3.35 -0.61 4.46
CA ILE A 48 -2.36 0.01 5.36
C ILE A 48 -3.09 0.35 6.66
N ARG A 49 -2.53 -0.05 7.80
CA ARG A 49 -3.06 0.26 9.14
C ARG A 49 -1.97 0.90 9.98
N ARG A 50 -2.35 1.85 10.82
CA ARG A 50 -1.40 2.47 11.77
C ARG A 50 -1.14 1.49 12.91
N VAL A 51 0.13 1.26 13.21
CA VAL A 51 0.53 0.51 14.42
C VAL A 51 0.14 1.38 15.62
N ARG A 52 -0.54 0.79 16.60
CA ARG A 52 -0.88 1.47 17.87
C ARG A 52 0.26 1.36 18.85
#